data_AF-A0AAD6HK30-F1
#
_entry.id   AF-A0AAD6HK30-F1
#
_cell.length_a   1.000
_cell.length_b   1.000
_cell.length_c   1.000
_cell.angle_alpha   90.00
_cell.angle_beta   90.00
_cell.angle_gamma   90.00
#
_symmetry.space_group_name_H-M   'P 1'
#
loop_
_entity.id
_entity.type
_entity.pdbx_description
1 polymer ?
#
loop_
_entity_poly.entity_id
_entity_poly.type
_entity_poly.pdbx_seq_one_letter_code
_entity_poly.pdbx_strand_id
1 'polypeptide(L)'
;MKISSILSIFPLATIATCFPATQTENDQLDEIPYGAFPDPSESFVLYPTPAPGVTPDTTIDLAQVGHAVVINHCKFPVYIWSVGSSIKPMVTTPSQGRYSETFHRDVGSGGIAIKISTKHDGLLTSSPLTIFAYNLAANGQVWYDLSDVFGDPFKGHRVSLSPASPEINWVDGIPRQGSAVRVRSAASDLVLTLC
;
A
#
# COMPACT_ATOMS: atom_id res chain seq x y z
N MET A 1 -17.15 1.40 -86.43
CA MET A 1 -16.27 2.58 -86.38
C MET A 1 -15.22 2.32 -85.29
N LYS A 2 -13.97 2.06 -85.70
CA LYS A 2 -12.79 1.98 -84.82
C LYS A 2 -12.42 3.38 -84.36
N ILE A 3 -12.00 3.59 -83.10
CA ILE A 3 -10.68 4.17 -82.80
C ILE A 3 -10.24 3.78 -81.39
N SER A 4 -8.97 3.39 -81.31
CA SER A 4 -8.14 3.13 -80.14
C SER A 4 -7.59 4.45 -79.57
N SER A 5 -7.30 4.52 -78.26
CA SER A 5 -6.18 5.31 -77.74
C SER A 5 -5.76 4.82 -76.34
N ILE A 6 -4.47 4.57 -76.23
CA ILE A 6 -3.67 4.12 -75.08
C ILE A 6 -2.98 5.38 -74.53
N LEU A 7 -2.78 5.54 -73.21
CA LEU A 7 -1.55 6.11 -72.62
C LEU A 7 -1.51 5.98 -71.07
N SER A 8 -0.78 4.96 -70.61
CA SER A 8 0.35 4.98 -69.66
C SER A 8 0.60 6.14 -68.65
N ILE A 9 0.75 5.68 -67.37
CA ILE A 9 1.78 5.99 -66.34
C ILE A 9 1.68 7.31 -65.53
N PHE A 10 1.52 7.21 -64.19
CA PHE A 10 2.56 7.45 -63.15
C PHE A 10 1.96 7.26 -61.73
N PRO A 11 2.66 6.59 -60.79
CA PRO A 11 2.22 6.51 -59.39
C PRO A 11 2.54 7.83 -58.67
N LEU A 12 1.55 8.39 -57.96
CA LEU A 12 1.81 9.46 -56.99
C LEU A 12 2.43 8.83 -55.73
N ALA A 13 3.73 9.02 -55.56
CA ALA A 13 4.39 8.87 -54.28
C ALA A 13 3.88 9.99 -53.35
N THR A 14 3.15 9.65 -52.30
CA THR A 14 2.81 10.60 -51.24
C THR A 14 4.04 10.79 -50.36
N ILE A 15 4.55 12.01 -50.37
CA ILE A 15 5.66 12.47 -49.54
C ILE A 15 5.18 12.49 -48.09
N ALA A 16 5.73 11.61 -47.25
CA ALA A 16 5.55 11.67 -45.81
C ALA A 16 6.26 12.93 -45.31
N THR A 17 5.50 13.99 -45.05
CA THR A 17 6.00 15.16 -44.33
C THR A 17 6.07 14.80 -42.86
N CYS A 18 7.31 14.74 -42.36
CA CYS A 18 7.64 14.68 -40.95
C CYS A 18 7.08 15.95 -40.28
N PHE A 19 6.01 15.79 -39.49
CA PHE A 19 5.62 16.79 -38.50
C PHE A 19 6.26 16.39 -37.17
N PRO A 20 6.98 17.28 -36.48
CA PRO A 20 7.36 17.03 -35.10
C PRO A 20 6.09 17.06 -34.27
N ALA A 21 5.66 15.89 -33.79
CA ALA A 21 4.64 15.81 -32.75
C ALA A 21 5.20 16.52 -31.52
N THR A 22 4.63 17.68 -31.25
CA THR A 22 4.81 18.46 -30.03
C THR A 22 4.52 17.52 -28.87
N GLN A 23 5.49 17.36 -27.97
CA GLN A 23 5.33 16.61 -26.74
C GLN A 23 4.12 17.17 -25.99
N THR A 24 3.04 16.41 -25.96
CA THR A 24 2.00 16.61 -24.96
C THR A 24 2.43 15.75 -23.79
N GLU A 25 3.13 16.42 -22.89
CA GLU A 25 3.44 16.03 -21.54
C GLU A 25 2.17 15.58 -20.81
N ASN A 26 2.32 14.59 -19.92
CA ASN A 26 1.33 14.01 -19.00
C ASN A 26 0.41 12.91 -19.53
N ASP A 27 0.93 11.67 -19.50
CA ASP A 27 0.22 10.59 -18.80
C ASP A 27 1.25 9.57 -18.26
N GLN A 28 2.13 10.05 -17.38
CA GLN A 28 2.81 9.17 -16.45
C GLN A 28 1.86 9.08 -15.26
N LEU A 29 1.00 8.05 -15.25
CA LEU A 29 0.46 7.54 -14.01
C LEU A 29 1.67 7.04 -13.22
N ASP A 30 2.28 7.97 -12.49
CA ASP A 30 3.19 7.65 -11.40
C ASP A 30 2.40 6.69 -10.50
N GLU A 31 2.76 5.41 -10.53
CA GLU A 31 2.48 4.53 -9.43
C GLU A 31 3.17 5.13 -8.21
N ILE A 32 2.45 5.98 -7.47
CA ILE A 32 2.85 6.34 -6.13
C ILE A 32 2.83 5.02 -5.37
N PRO A 33 3.99 4.51 -4.90
CA PRO A 33 3.97 3.29 -4.11
C PRO A 33 3.09 3.56 -2.90
N TYR A 34 1.95 2.88 -2.86
CA TYR A 34 1.05 2.87 -1.71
C TYR A 34 1.89 2.45 -0.49
N GLY A 35 2.16 3.41 0.40
CA GLY A 35 3.11 3.22 1.50
C GLY A 35 4.20 4.29 1.61
N ALA A 36 4.19 5.36 0.81
CA ALA A 36 4.98 6.56 1.08
C ALA A 36 4.51 7.26 2.36
N PHE A 37 4.78 6.65 3.51
CA PHE A 37 4.85 7.37 4.77
C PHE A 37 5.90 8.47 4.59
N PRO A 38 5.65 9.70 5.06
CA PRO A 38 6.69 10.72 5.07
C PRO A 38 7.91 10.14 5.77
N ASP A 39 9.07 10.16 5.11
CA ASP A 39 10.33 9.77 5.73
C ASP A 39 10.55 10.69 6.95
N PRO A 40 10.60 10.16 8.19
CA PRO A 40 10.80 10.97 9.37
C PRO A 40 12.19 11.61 9.43
N SER A 41 13.10 11.31 8.48
CA SER A 41 14.42 11.94 8.37
C SER A 41 14.44 13.24 7.56
N GLU A 42 13.37 13.61 6.84
CA GLU A 42 13.31 14.78 5.94
C GLU A 42 12.84 16.09 6.63
N SER A 43 13.21 16.30 7.90
CA SER A 43 13.10 17.63 8.51
C SER A 43 14.41 18.40 8.32
N PHE A 44 14.60 19.01 7.15
CA PHE A 44 15.66 20.01 6.95
C PHE A 44 15.29 21.31 7.67
N VAL A 45 15.53 21.33 8.98
CA VAL A 45 15.63 22.55 9.76
C VAL A 45 17.13 22.83 9.90
N LEU A 46 17.60 23.94 9.34
CA LEU A 46 18.97 24.43 9.56
C LEU A 46 19.11 24.85 11.03
N TYR A 47 19.44 23.90 11.92
CA TYR A 47 19.83 24.20 13.28
C TYR A 47 21.34 24.51 13.34
N PRO A 48 21.77 25.48 14.17
CA PRO A 48 23.19 25.75 14.38
C PRO A 48 23.86 24.55 15.04
N THR A 49 25.11 24.31 14.67
CA THR A 49 25.96 23.19 15.08
C THR A 49 25.99 23.03 16.61
N PRO A 50 25.56 21.89 17.19
CA PRO A 50 25.79 21.61 18.60
C PRO A 50 27.22 21.09 18.82
N ALA A 51 27.76 21.40 19.99
CA ALA A 51 29.06 20.96 20.47
C ALA A 51 29.21 19.42 20.45
N PRO A 52 30.44 18.87 20.36
CA PRO A 52 30.66 17.43 20.36
C PRO A 52 30.47 16.89 21.79
N GLY A 53 29.37 16.18 22.01
CA GLY A 53 29.17 15.40 23.24
C GLY A 53 27.69 15.30 23.62
N VAL A 54 27.16 14.08 23.55
CA VAL A 54 25.82 13.64 23.95
C VAL A 54 24.73 13.90 22.89
N THR A 55 24.69 13.05 21.87
CA THR A 55 23.43 12.69 21.22
C THR A 55 22.67 11.75 22.17
N PRO A 56 21.41 12.03 22.55
CA PRO A 56 20.57 11.01 23.15
C PRO A 56 20.28 9.95 22.07
N ASP A 57 21.07 8.88 22.08
CA ASP A 57 20.77 7.67 21.34
C ASP A 57 19.47 7.11 21.91
N THR A 58 18.36 7.40 21.22
CA THR A 58 17.04 6.91 21.59
C THR A 58 16.99 5.44 21.20
N THR A 59 17.60 4.61 22.04
CA THR A 59 17.52 3.16 21.94
C THR A 59 16.06 2.79 22.18
N ILE A 60 15.36 2.38 21.11
CA ILE A 60 14.06 1.74 21.24
C ILE A 60 14.26 0.52 22.13
N ASP A 61 13.65 0.52 23.32
CA ASP A 61 13.53 -0.70 24.10
C ASP A 61 12.61 -1.66 23.35
N LEU A 62 13.21 -2.59 22.60
CA LEU A 62 12.50 -3.61 21.84
C LEU A 62 11.61 -4.49 22.74
N ALA A 63 11.81 -4.47 24.07
CA ALA A 63 10.96 -5.18 25.02
C ALA A 63 9.54 -4.58 25.18
N GLN A 64 9.26 -3.42 24.58
CA GLN A 64 7.93 -2.79 24.63
C GLN A 64 7.21 -2.71 23.27
N VAL A 65 7.74 -3.25 22.18
CA VAL A 65 7.07 -3.11 20.87
C VAL A 65 5.86 -4.04 20.75
N GLY A 66 4.71 -3.49 20.39
CA GLY A 66 3.45 -4.19 20.18
C GLY A 66 3.36 -4.92 18.84
N HIS A 67 2.16 -5.38 18.51
CA HIS A 67 1.91 -6.21 17.33
C HIS A 67 0.91 -5.59 16.36
N ALA A 68 1.09 -5.91 15.07
CA ALA A 68 0.04 -5.84 14.09
C ALA A 68 -0.76 -7.16 14.15
N VAL A 69 -2.05 -7.07 14.46
CA VAL A 69 -2.92 -8.21 14.73
C VAL A 69 -4.09 -8.20 13.77
N VAL A 70 -4.44 -9.36 13.23
CA VAL A 70 -5.68 -9.59 12.48
C VAL A 70 -6.49 -10.67 13.18
N ILE A 71 -7.71 -10.34 13.57
CA ILE A 71 -8.69 -11.27 14.15
C ILE A 71 -9.76 -11.54 13.10
N ASN A 72 -9.93 -12.82 12.76
CA ASN A 72 -10.91 -13.26 11.79
C ASN A 72 -12.16 -13.79 12.50
N HIS A 73 -13.18 -12.97 12.70
CA HIS A 73 -14.48 -13.43 13.19
C HIS A 73 -15.42 -13.89 12.05
N CYS A 74 -15.01 -13.78 10.79
CA CYS A 74 -15.78 -14.24 9.65
C CYS A 74 -16.04 -15.75 9.72
N LYS A 75 -17.11 -16.21 9.06
CA LYS A 75 -17.48 -17.63 8.99
C LYS A 75 -16.65 -18.44 7.97
N PHE A 76 -15.60 -17.85 7.41
CA PHE A 76 -14.75 -18.41 6.37
C PHE A 76 -13.27 -18.06 6.65
N PRO A 77 -12.31 -18.83 6.11
CA PRO A 77 -10.90 -18.51 6.25
C PRO A 77 -10.53 -17.25 5.44
N VAL A 78 -9.51 -16.53 5.92
CA VAL A 78 -8.87 -15.43 5.19
C VAL A 78 -7.40 -15.76 4.94
N TYR A 79 -6.83 -15.16 3.90
CA TYR A 79 -5.48 -15.44 3.43
C TYR A 79 -4.64 -14.18 3.53
N ILE A 80 -3.51 -14.27 4.22
CA ILE A 80 -2.74 -13.13 4.67
C ILE A 80 -1.31 -13.22 4.16
N TRP A 81 -0.77 -12.10 3.69
CA TRP A 81 0.63 -11.92 3.34
C TRP A 81 1.18 -10.69 4.05
N SER A 82 2.32 -10.83 4.72
CA SER A 82 3.12 -9.70 5.17
C SER A 82 4.10 -9.31 4.06
N VAL A 83 4.00 -8.08 3.58
CA VAL A 83 4.73 -7.59 2.41
C VAL A 83 5.55 -6.36 2.78
N GLY A 84 6.88 -6.49 2.71
CA GLY A 84 7.84 -5.39 2.78
C GLY A 84 8.72 -5.40 1.53
N SER A 85 10.05 -5.32 1.71
CA SER A 85 11.03 -5.57 0.63
C SER A 85 10.94 -6.99 0.05
N SER A 86 10.31 -7.91 0.79
CA SER A 86 10.00 -9.26 0.35
C SER A 86 8.57 -9.64 0.73
N ILE A 87 7.99 -10.57 -0.02
CA ILE A 87 6.67 -11.15 0.30
C ILE A 87 6.91 -12.36 1.19
N LYS A 88 6.35 -12.37 2.40
CA LYS A 88 6.35 -13.55 3.27
C LYS A 88 5.38 -14.63 2.75
N PRO A 89 5.61 -15.91 3.08
CA PRO A 89 4.67 -16.98 2.74
C PRO A 89 3.25 -16.66 3.21
N MET A 90 2.27 -17.12 2.44
CA MET A 90 0.86 -16.96 2.79
C MET A 90 0.54 -17.66 4.12
N VAL A 91 -0.22 -16.99 4.97
CA VAL A 91 -0.82 -17.57 6.17
C VAL A 91 -2.33 -17.71 5.97
N THR A 92 -2.84 -18.93 6.09
CA THR A 92 -4.29 -19.17 6.13
C THR A 92 -4.77 -19.01 7.56
N THR A 93 -5.67 -18.05 7.79
CA THR A 93 -6.28 -17.80 9.10
C THR A 93 -7.72 -18.34 9.09
N PRO A 94 -8.03 -19.41 9.83
CA PRO A 94 -9.37 -19.98 9.85
C PRO A 94 -10.39 -19.03 10.48
N SER A 95 -11.68 -19.40 10.41
CA SER A 95 -12.73 -18.73 11.19
C SER A 95 -12.38 -18.75 12.68
N GLN A 96 -12.63 -17.64 13.37
CA GLN A 96 -12.21 -17.39 14.77
C GLN A 96 -10.69 -17.44 14.98
N GLY A 97 -9.91 -17.42 13.90
CA GLY A 97 -8.46 -17.43 13.93
C GLY A 97 -7.85 -16.06 14.17
N ARG A 98 -6.54 -16.08 14.46
CA ARG A 98 -5.73 -14.89 14.67
C ARG A 98 -4.43 -14.99 13.89
N TYR A 99 -4.06 -13.91 13.22
CA TYR A 99 -2.73 -13.65 12.71
C TYR A 99 -2.10 -12.50 13.51
N SER A 100 -0.78 -12.55 13.72
CA SER A 100 -0.06 -11.53 14.47
C SER A 100 1.39 -11.51 14.05
N GLU A 101 1.96 -10.32 13.93
CA GLU A 101 3.41 -10.11 13.85
C GLU A 101 3.80 -8.92 14.73
N THR A 102 4.97 -8.99 15.35
CA THR A 102 5.54 -7.84 16.09
C THR A 102 5.84 -6.74 15.08
N PHE A 103 5.55 -5.48 15.44
CA PHE A 103 5.94 -4.37 14.58
C PHE A 103 7.44 -4.41 14.35
N HIS A 104 7.84 -4.33 13.09
CA HIS A 104 9.23 -4.29 12.70
C HIS A 104 9.42 -3.27 11.58
N ARG A 105 10.66 -2.81 11.45
CA ARG A 105 11.05 -1.89 10.37
C ARG A 105 11.54 -2.70 9.17
N ASP A 106 11.00 -2.41 7.99
CA ASP A 106 11.59 -2.84 6.72
C ASP A 106 12.29 -1.64 6.08
N VAL A 107 13.62 -1.72 5.97
CA VAL A 107 14.43 -0.59 5.50
C VAL A 107 14.29 -0.36 4.00
N GLY A 108 14.02 -1.40 3.21
CA GLY A 108 13.98 -1.28 1.76
C GLY A 108 12.63 -0.80 1.22
N SER A 109 11.51 -1.17 1.84
CA SER A 109 10.17 -0.68 1.46
C SER A 109 9.73 0.52 2.30
N GLY A 110 10.38 0.78 3.44
CA GLY A 110 9.99 1.85 4.37
C GLY A 110 8.77 1.52 5.22
N GLY A 111 8.17 0.33 5.09
CA GLY A 111 6.99 -0.09 5.82
C GLY A 111 6.54 -1.51 5.45
N ILE A 112 5.55 -2.02 6.17
CA ILE A 112 4.95 -3.33 5.95
C ILE A 112 3.49 -3.16 5.55
N ALA A 113 3.06 -3.92 4.55
CA ALA A 113 1.67 -4.07 4.15
C ALA A 113 1.19 -5.49 4.44
N ILE A 114 0.32 -5.64 5.44
CA ILE A 114 -0.41 -6.89 5.69
C ILE A 114 -1.59 -6.91 4.73
N LYS A 115 -1.46 -7.69 3.65
CA LYS A 115 -2.49 -7.84 2.61
C LYS A 115 -3.37 -9.03 2.93
N ILE A 116 -4.68 -8.83 2.94
CA ILE A 116 -5.68 -9.83 3.34
C ILE A 116 -6.68 -10.04 2.21
N SER A 117 -6.90 -11.29 1.80
CA SER A 117 -7.93 -11.67 0.84
C SER A 117 -8.88 -12.73 1.40
N THR A 118 -10.08 -12.81 0.81
CA THR A 118 -10.99 -13.95 0.96
C THR A 118 -10.76 -15.04 -0.09
N LYS A 119 -9.80 -14.84 -1.00
CA LYS A 119 -9.38 -15.81 -2.03
C LYS A 119 -7.99 -16.36 -1.71
N HIS A 120 -7.83 -17.69 -1.83
CA HIS A 120 -6.61 -18.41 -1.43
C HIS A 120 -5.34 -17.76 -1.98
N ASP A 121 -5.26 -17.55 -3.30
CA ASP A 121 -4.10 -16.91 -3.93
C ASP A 121 -4.40 -15.46 -4.31
N GLY A 122 -5.18 -14.76 -3.48
CA GLY A 122 -5.72 -13.44 -3.80
C GLY A 122 -4.67 -12.42 -4.19
N LEU A 123 -3.50 -12.44 -3.53
CA LEU A 123 -2.38 -11.56 -3.86
C LEU A 123 -1.83 -11.79 -5.28
N LEU A 124 -1.76 -13.04 -5.73
CA LEU A 124 -1.16 -13.42 -7.02
C LEU A 124 -2.16 -13.34 -8.18
N THR A 125 -3.44 -13.29 -7.86
CA THR A 125 -4.54 -13.30 -8.82
C THR A 125 -5.22 -11.94 -8.98
N SER A 126 -4.68 -10.90 -8.34
CA SER A 126 -5.28 -9.56 -8.28
C SER A 126 -6.74 -9.60 -7.79
N SER A 127 -7.05 -10.51 -6.85
CA SER A 127 -8.33 -10.52 -6.16
C SER A 127 -8.45 -9.29 -5.25
N PRO A 128 -9.67 -8.92 -4.79
CA PRO A 128 -9.83 -7.90 -3.76
C PRO A 128 -8.96 -8.13 -2.52
N LEU A 129 -8.33 -7.07 -2.02
CA LEU A 129 -7.42 -7.08 -0.88
C LEU A 129 -7.71 -5.92 0.06
N THR A 130 -7.80 -6.21 1.36
CA THR A 130 -7.67 -5.20 2.41
C THR A 130 -6.21 -5.13 2.80
N ILE A 131 -5.68 -3.92 2.87
CA ILE A 131 -4.29 -3.62 3.22
C ILE A 131 -4.29 -2.94 4.59
N PHE A 132 -3.73 -3.64 5.58
CA PHE A 132 -3.35 -3.04 6.85
C PHE A 132 -1.85 -2.73 6.80
N ALA A 133 -1.52 -1.47 6.53
CA ALA A 133 -0.15 -1.02 6.43
C ALA A 133 0.34 -0.38 7.72
N TYR A 134 1.61 -0.56 8.03
CA TYR A 134 2.28 0.11 9.13
C TYR A 134 3.77 0.41 8.85
N ASN A 135 4.31 1.41 9.54
CA ASN A 135 5.72 1.75 9.56
C ASN A 135 6.16 2.06 10.99
N LEU A 136 7.13 1.29 11.50
CA LEU A 136 7.75 1.51 12.80
C LEU A 136 8.89 2.54 12.69
N ALA A 137 8.67 3.70 13.29
CA ALA A 137 9.64 4.79 13.35
C ALA A 137 10.64 4.61 14.51
N ALA A 138 11.84 5.16 14.34
CA ALA A 138 12.93 5.08 15.31
C ALA A 138 12.66 5.82 16.64
N ASN A 139 11.59 6.61 16.71
CA ASN A 139 11.14 7.30 17.94
C ASN A 139 10.08 6.51 18.73
N GLY A 140 9.80 5.25 18.35
CA GLY A 140 8.84 4.39 19.05
C GLY A 140 7.39 4.67 18.65
N GLN A 141 7.17 5.36 17.55
CA GLN A 141 5.86 5.54 16.95
C GLN A 141 5.63 4.53 15.83
N VAL A 142 4.36 4.16 15.64
CA VAL A 142 3.90 3.41 14.49
C VAL A 142 2.93 4.27 13.69
N TRP A 143 3.27 4.48 12.42
CA TRP A 143 2.36 5.04 11.43
C TRP A 143 1.57 3.91 10.80
N TYR A 144 0.28 4.11 10.54
CA TYR A 144 -0.58 3.04 10.04
C TYR A 144 -1.75 3.59 9.24
N ASP A 145 -2.26 2.77 8.33
CA ASP A 145 -3.49 3.02 7.59
C ASP A 145 -4.22 1.71 7.26
N LEU A 146 -5.45 1.85 6.79
CA LEU A 146 -6.28 0.77 6.30
C LEU A 146 -6.87 1.19 4.95
N SER A 147 -6.74 0.34 3.94
CA SER A 147 -7.24 0.60 2.58
C SER A 147 -7.66 -0.70 1.90
N ASP A 148 -8.39 -0.58 0.78
CA ASP A 148 -8.73 -1.70 -0.08
C ASP A 148 -8.16 -1.46 -1.49
N VAL A 149 -7.73 -2.54 -2.16
CA VAL A 149 -7.31 -2.53 -3.58
C VAL A 149 -7.97 -3.68 -4.32
N PHE A 150 -8.18 -3.50 -5.63
CA PHE A 150 -8.85 -4.48 -6.50
C PHE A 150 -10.30 -4.83 -6.09
N GLY A 151 -10.92 -4.00 -5.25
CA GLY A 151 -12.30 -4.15 -4.75
C GLY A 151 -12.36 -4.32 -3.23
N ASP A 152 -13.56 -4.58 -2.71
CA ASP A 152 -13.84 -4.66 -1.26
C ASP A 152 -14.03 -6.13 -0.82
N PRO A 153 -13.00 -6.82 -0.28
CA PRO A 153 -13.07 -8.26 0.03
C PRO A 153 -14.06 -8.60 1.14
N PHE A 154 -14.39 -7.63 2.00
CA PHE A 154 -15.28 -7.81 3.15
C PHE A 154 -16.60 -7.05 3.00
N LYS A 155 -16.99 -6.67 1.78
CA LYS A 155 -18.28 -6.01 1.53
C LYS A 155 -19.44 -6.79 2.17
N GLY A 156 -20.24 -6.07 2.96
CA GLY A 156 -21.35 -6.63 3.75
C GLY A 156 -20.95 -7.11 5.15
N HIS A 157 -19.68 -7.01 5.52
CA HIS A 157 -19.15 -7.40 6.82
C HIS A 157 -18.36 -6.25 7.46
N ARG A 158 -18.47 -6.08 8.77
CA ARG A 158 -17.72 -5.02 9.46
C ARG A 158 -16.21 -5.29 9.37
N VAL A 159 -15.45 -4.21 9.16
CA VAL A 159 -14.00 -4.17 9.31
C VAL A 159 -13.63 -2.99 10.21
N SER A 160 -12.86 -3.22 11.25
CA SER A 160 -12.45 -2.15 12.18
C SER A 160 -11.01 -2.31 12.65
N LEU A 161 -10.27 -1.20 12.75
CA LEU A 161 -8.91 -1.19 13.28
C LEU A 161 -8.90 -0.41 14.61
N SER A 162 -8.42 -1.04 15.68
CA SER A 162 -8.41 -0.49 17.03
C SER A 162 -7.10 -0.74 17.76
N PRO A 163 -6.63 0.18 18.61
CA PRO A 163 -7.16 1.53 18.79
C PRO A 163 -6.75 2.45 17.64
N ALA A 164 -7.69 3.26 17.15
CA ALA A 164 -7.44 4.26 16.12
C ALA A 164 -8.12 5.59 16.47
N SER A 165 -7.42 6.70 16.22
CA SER A 165 -7.95 8.06 16.38
C SER A 165 -7.52 8.93 15.19
N PRO A 166 -8.46 9.43 14.36
CA PRO A 166 -9.90 9.13 14.37
C PRO A 166 -10.21 7.64 14.20
N GLU A 167 -11.40 7.17 14.59
CA GLU A 167 -11.77 5.76 14.47
C GLU A 167 -11.66 5.24 13.02
N ILE A 168 -11.29 3.97 12.85
CA ILE A 168 -11.43 3.24 11.58
C ILE A 168 -12.45 2.13 11.79
N ASN A 169 -13.65 2.33 11.24
CA ASN A 169 -14.75 1.39 11.37
C ASN A 169 -15.61 1.43 10.10
N TRP A 170 -15.39 0.47 9.22
CA TRP A 170 -16.13 0.27 7.99
C TRP A 170 -17.29 -0.68 8.27
N VAL A 171 -18.44 -0.09 8.59
CA VAL A 171 -19.61 -0.84 9.10
C VAL A 171 -20.11 -1.89 8.09
N ASP A 172 -19.97 -1.61 6.80
CA ASP A 172 -20.33 -2.47 5.66
C ASP A 172 -19.11 -3.05 4.94
N GLY A 173 -17.92 -2.94 5.54
CA GLY A 173 -16.67 -3.49 4.98
C GLY A 173 -16.18 -2.75 3.75
N ILE A 174 -16.65 -1.51 3.56
CA ILE A 174 -16.24 -0.63 2.47
C ILE A 174 -15.61 0.63 3.09
N PRO A 175 -14.41 1.04 2.65
CA PRO A 175 -13.79 2.28 3.10
C PRO A 175 -14.67 3.49 2.76
N ARG A 176 -15.05 4.27 3.78
CA ARG A 176 -15.86 5.50 3.62
C ARG A 176 -15.05 6.71 3.13
N GLN A 177 -13.77 6.69 3.46
CA GLN A 177 -12.76 7.64 3.01
C GLN A 177 -11.62 6.81 2.44
N GLY A 178 -10.85 7.37 1.50
CA GLY A 178 -9.62 6.72 1.04
C GLY A 178 -8.63 6.48 2.18
N SER A 179 -7.44 5.94 1.85
CA SER A 179 -6.40 5.72 2.86
C SER A 179 -6.13 7.01 3.64
N ALA A 180 -6.18 6.91 4.96
CA ALA A 180 -5.91 8.00 5.88
C ALA A 180 -4.89 7.53 6.92
N VAL A 181 -3.68 8.04 6.80
CA VAL A 181 -2.57 7.71 7.69
C VAL A 181 -2.82 8.25 9.09
N ARG A 182 -2.53 7.43 10.09
CA ARG A 182 -2.60 7.76 11.51
C ARG A 182 -1.29 7.38 12.19
N VAL A 183 -1.05 7.93 13.37
CA VAL A 183 0.15 7.66 14.16
C VAL A 183 -0.22 7.41 15.62
N ARG A 184 0.54 6.52 16.27
CA ARG A 184 0.42 6.25 17.70
C ARG A 184 1.72 5.70 18.26
N SER A 185 1.80 5.53 19.57
CA SER A 185 2.90 4.76 20.18
C SER A 185 2.88 3.32 19.70
N ALA A 186 4.05 2.79 19.34
CA ALA A 186 4.25 1.39 18.98
C ALA A 186 4.22 0.45 20.19
N ALA A 187 4.02 0.97 21.41
CA ALA A 187 4.15 0.18 22.65
C ALA A 187 2.98 -0.80 22.91
N SER A 188 1.99 -0.85 22.01
CA SER A 188 0.78 -1.66 22.17
C SER A 188 0.23 -2.06 20.82
N ASP A 189 -0.54 -3.14 20.81
CA ASP A 189 -1.07 -3.74 19.58
C ASP A 189 -1.98 -2.78 18.79
N LEU A 190 -1.99 -2.97 17.48
CA LEU A 190 -3.06 -2.56 16.58
C LEU A 190 -3.80 -3.82 16.13
N VAL A 191 -5.12 -3.83 16.32
CA VAL A 191 -5.98 -4.98 16.10
C VAL A 191 -7.00 -4.68 15.01
N LEU A 192 -6.77 -5.27 13.84
CA LEU A 192 -7.76 -5.34 12.77
C LEU A 192 -8.74 -6.47 13.08
N THR A 193 -10.01 -6.14 13.24
CA THR A 193 -11.09 -7.11 13.39
C THR A 193 -11.89 -7.16 12.10
N LEU A 194 -11.97 -8.36 11.53
CA LEU A 194 -12.78 -8.71 10.37
C LEU A 194 -13.97 -9.51 10.88
N CYS A 195 -15.18 -9.36 10.33
CA CYS A 195 -16.20 -10.38 10.63
C CYS A 195 -16.93 -10.23 11.97
#